data_AF-A0A1G9IY84-F1
#
_entry.id   AF-A0A1G9IY84-F1
#
_cell.length_a   1.000
_cell.length_b   1.000
_cell.length_c   1.000
_cell.angle_alpha   90.00
_cell.angle_beta   90.00
_cell.angle_gamma   90.00
#
_symmetry.space_group_name_H-M   'P 1'
#
loop_
_entity.id
_entity.type
_entity.pdbx_description
1 polymer ?
#
loop_
_entity_poly.entity_id
_entity_poly.type
_entity_poly.pdbx_seq_one_letter_code
_entity_poly.pdbx_strand_id
1 'polypeptide(L)'
;MVSFLTHFTAEIRKLKGTRVIWLAAIAPFFVVITAWLAAFLNGDRMYVRGVNPWIDFTGHVLIGWTLFVFPIYVSLLSALFHSIEHRADMWKMVYSLPIPRAVVYFVKFLLFTAIVFFSHILLWGMAESGGWLLGIARPSLDFQFYSLHRVLLEGCSGCFLAGLGVVAIQFFLGFRYSSFLIPAGMGLLITMTGAISRSWPVSQASPYLWAVSFFNSSIDVHNWQYIFILLGIVTYCLVGLAGKYSAPDRI
;
A
#
# COMPACT_ATOMS: atom_id res chain seq x y z
N MET A 1 -29.92 -10.17 15.95
CA MET A 1 -28.59 -9.52 15.96
C MET A 1 -27.93 -9.80 14.64
N VAL A 2 -27.73 -8.80 13.78
CA VAL A 2 -26.91 -9.01 12.59
C VAL A 2 -25.46 -9.10 13.05
N SER A 3 -24.79 -10.21 12.72
CA SER A 3 -23.41 -10.46 13.15
C SER A 3 -22.44 -9.59 12.36
N PHE A 4 -21.34 -9.17 13.01
CA PHE A 4 -20.21 -8.46 12.38
C PHE A 4 -19.77 -9.13 11.06
N LEU A 5 -19.76 -10.48 11.03
CA LEU A 5 -19.40 -11.29 9.86
C LEU A 5 -20.38 -11.12 8.70
N THR A 6 -21.67 -10.96 8.98
CA THR A 6 -22.70 -10.74 7.95
C THR A 6 -22.51 -9.37 7.29
N HIS A 7 -22.16 -8.33 8.05
CA HIS A 7 -21.84 -7.02 7.49
C HIS A 7 -20.55 -7.02 6.68
N PHE A 8 -19.52 -7.70 7.18
CA PHE A 8 -18.25 -7.83 6.48
C PHE A 8 -18.41 -8.51 5.11
N THR A 9 -19.16 -9.61 5.05
CA THR A 9 -19.44 -10.33 3.79
C THR A 9 -20.32 -9.53 2.83
N ALA A 10 -21.30 -8.77 3.33
CA ALA A 10 -22.11 -7.86 2.51
C ALA A 10 -21.24 -6.77 1.87
N GLU A 11 -20.30 -6.20 2.62
CA GLU A 11 -19.41 -5.15 2.14
C GLU A 11 -18.41 -5.68 1.10
N ILE A 12 -17.89 -6.90 1.27
CA ILE A 12 -17.08 -7.57 0.23
C ILE A 12 -17.84 -7.68 -1.09
N ARG A 13 -19.13 -8.02 -1.05
CA ARG A 13 -19.95 -8.16 -2.27
C ARG A 13 -20.11 -6.82 -2.99
N LYS A 14 -20.25 -5.71 -2.27
CA LYS A 14 -20.24 -4.36 -2.89
C LYS A 14 -18.94 -4.10 -3.63
N LEU A 15 -17.80 -4.46 -3.02
CA LEU A 15 -16.48 -4.21 -3.58
C LEU A 15 -16.19 -5.03 -4.85
N LYS A 16 -16.73 -6.25 -4.95
CA LYS A 16 -16.58 -7.09 -6.15
C LYS A 16 -17.13 -6.45 -7.43
N GLY A 17 -18.15 -5.61 -7.33
CA GLY A 17 -18.73 -4.89 -8.47
C GLY A 17 -17.98 -3.60 -8.84
N THR A 18 -16.86 -3.29 -8.18
CA THR A 18 -16.19 -1.99 -8.27
C THR A 18 -14.78 -2.08 -8.85
N ARG A 19 -14.26 -0.95 -9.34
CA ARG A 19 -12.89 -0.84 -9.86
C ARG A 19 -11.80 -0.90 -8.78
N VAL A 20 -12.16 -1.01 -7.51
CA VAL A 20 -11.25 -1.06 -6.35
C VAL A 20 -10.29 -2.25 -6.45
N ILE A 21 -10.80 -3.43 -6.79
CA ILE A 21 -9.99 -4.66 -6.90
C ILE A 21 -9.00 -4.56 -8.07
N TRP A 22 -9.41 -3.96 -9.19
CA TRP A 22 -8.53 -3.71 -10.33
C TRP A 22 -7.37 -2.79 -9.96
N LEU A 23 -7.64 -1.70 -9.24
CA LEU A 23 -6.58 -0.81 -8.78
C LEU A 23 -5.59 -1.53 -7.85
N ALA A 24 -6.10 -2.40 -6.96
CA ALA A 24 -5.29 -3.20 -6.04
C ALA A 24 -4.35 -4.19 -6.76
N ALA A 25 -4.71 -4.67 -7.95
CA ALA A 25 -3.86 -5.53 -8.77
C ALA A 25 -2.92 -4.74 -9.70
N ILE A 26 -3.41 -3.64 -10.29
CA ILE A 26 -2.65 -2.84 -11.27
C ILE A 26 -1.45 -2.14 -10.61
N ALA A 27 -1.62 -1.62 -9.40
CA ALA A 27 -0.54 -0.89 -8.71
C ALA A 27 0.73 -1.74 -8.50
N PRO A 28 0.68 -2.93 -7.86
CA PRO A 28 1.87 -3.77 -7.71
C PRO A 28 2.36 -4.31 -9.06
N PHE A 29 1.46 -4.65 -9.98
CA PHE A 29 1.82 -5.09 -11.32
C PHE A 29 2.67 -4.04 -12.06
N PHE A 30 2.27 -2.77 -12.00
CA PHE A 30 3.00 -1.66 -12.62
C PHE A 30 4.45 -1.55 -12.12
N VAL A 31 4.68 -1.72 -10.82
CA VAL A 31 6.04 -1.67 -10.26
C VAL A 31 6.87 -2.88 -10.71
N VAL A 32 6.30 -4.08 -10.64
CA VAL A 32 7.05 -5.28 -10.99
C VAL A 32 7.34 -5.32 -12.49
N ILE A 33 6.38 -4.98 -13.35
CA ILE A 33 6.60 -5.01 -14.80
C ILE A 33 7.63 -3.95 -15.23
N THR A 34 7.65 -2.78 -14.59
CA THR A 34 8.65 -1.74 -14.90
C THR A 34 10.05 -2.16 -14.47
N ALA A 35 10.21 -2.72 -13.25
CA ALA A 35 11.48 -3.28 -12.80
C ALA A 35 11.94 -4.45 -13.68
N TRP A 36 11.01 -5.34 -14.06
CA TRP A 36 11.28 -6.49 -14.92
C TRP A 36 11.69 -6.05 -16.33
N LEU A 37 11.00 -5.09 -16.94
CA LEU A 37 11.35 -4.55 -18.26
C LEU A 37 12.71 -3.84 -18.23
N ALA A 38 13.01 -3.09 -17.17
CA ALA A 38 14.32 -2.46 -17.00
C ALA A 38 15.43 -3.51 -16.94
N ALA A 39 15.24 -4.56 -16.15
CA ALA A 39 16.15 -5.70 -16.04
C ALA A 39 16.31 -6.45 -17.38
N PHE A 40 15.21 -6.71 -18.08
CA PHE A 40 15.23 -7.43 -19.35
C PHE A 40 15.91 -6.64 -20.46
N LEU A 41 15.66 -5.33 -20.55
CA LEU A 41 16.20 -4.50 -21.63
C LEU A 41 17.63 -4.04 -21.35
N ASN A 42 17.96 -3.72 -20.09
CA ASN A 42 19.22 -3.06 -19.72
C ASN A 42 20.02 -3.79 -18.63
N GLY A 43 19.64 -5.03 -18.28
CA GLY A 43 20.26 -5.81 -17.18
C GLY A 43 21.78 -5.94 -17.29
N ASP A 44 22.33 -6.06 -18.50
CA ASP A 44 23.78 -6.18 -18.72
C ASP A 44 24.57 -4.91 -18.30
N ARG A 45 23.91 -3.76 -18.17
CA ARG A 45 24.48 -2.51 -17.67
C ARG A 45 24.09 -2.22 -16.22
N MET A 46 22.93 -2.73 -15.80
CA MET A 46 22.36 -2.47 -14.48
C MET A 46 22.92 -3.41 -13.42
N TYR A 47 23.30 -4.63 -13.79
CA TYR A 47 23.74 -5.66 -12.85
C TYR A 47 25.21 -5.99 -13.03
N VAL A 48 25.92 -6.07 -11.92
CA VAL A 48 27.33 -6.45 -11.88
C VAL A 48 27.43 -7.97 -11.97
N ARG A 49 28.20 -8.47 -12.95
CA ARG A 49 28.43 -9.92 -13.10
C ARG A 49 29.07 -10.52 -11.86
N GLY A 50 28.59 -11.69 -11.44
CA GLY A 50 29.08 -12.38 -10.24
C GLY A 50 28.54 -11.81 -8.92
N VAL A 51 27.75 -10.73 -8.96
CA VAL A 51 26.98 -10.23 -7.81
C VAL A 51 25.55 -10.76 -7.93
N ASN A 52 24.91 -11.06 -6.80
CA ASN A 52 23.54 -11.53 -6.77
C ASN A 52 22.58 -10.47 -7.38
N PRO A 53 21.98 -10.72 -8.57
CA PRO A 53 21.16 -9.74 -9.28
C PRO A 53 19.83 -9.45 -8.57
N TRP A 54 19.41 -10.33 -7.65
CA TRP A 54 18.21 -10.12 -6.85
C TRP A 54 18.33 -8.94 -5.89
N ILE A 55 19.55 -8.54 -5.52
CA ILE A 55 19.80 -7.37 -4.68
C ILE A 55 19.25 -6.12 -5.35
N ASP A 56 19.72 -5.83 -6.56
CA ASP A 56 19.31 -4.64 -7.29
C ASP A 56 17.86 -4.74 -7.77
N PHE A 57 17.43 -5.91 -8.24
CA PHE A 57 16.05 -6.13 -8.66
C PHE A 57 15.04 -5.90 -7.51
N THR A 58 15.28 -6.50 -6.35
CA THR A 58 14.45 -6.32 -5.16
C THR A 58 14.50 -4.86 -4.69
N GLY A 59 15.68 -4.24 -4.71
CA GLY A 59 15.84 -2.82 -4.39
C GLY A 59 14.98 -1.91 -5.27
N HIS A 60 14.99 -2.14 -6.59
CA HIS A 60 14.16 -1.40 -7.54
C HIS A 60 12.65 -1.59 -7.32
N VAL A 61 12.21 -2.82 -7.04
CA VAL A 61 10.80 -3.11 -6.73
C VAL A 61 10.38 -2.41 -5.44
N LEU A 62 11.15 -2.57 -4.36
CA LEU A 62 10.80 -2.00 -3.05
C LEU A 62 10.84 -0.48 -3.05
N ILE A 63 11.84 0.14 -3.71
CA ILE A 63 11.91 1.60 -3.79
C ILE A 63 10.81 2.18 -4.69
N GLY A 64 10.53 1.55 -5.84
CA GLY A 64 9.46 1.97 -6.74
C GLY A 64 8.08 1.88 -6.07
N TRP A 65 7.87 0.81 -5.30
CA TRP A 65 6.67 0.64 -4.50
C TRP A 65 6.57 1.70 -3.40
N THR A 66 7.58 1.81 -2.52
CA THR A 66 7.44 2.60 -1.29
C THR A 66 7.53 4.11 -1.48
N LEU A 67 8.34 4.59 -2.42
CA LEU A 67 8.57 6.02 -2.60
C LEU A 67 7.40 6.72 -3.31
N PHE A 68 6.78 6.04 -4.27
CA PHE A 68 5.80 6.65 -5.17
C PHE A 68 4.48 5.89 -5.17
N VAL A 69 4.53 4.62 -5.58
CA VAL A 69 3.32 3.92 -6.01
C VAL A 69 2.41 3.63 -4.84
N PHE A 70 2.94 3.13 -3.73
CA PHE A 70 2.18 2.76 -2.54
C PHE A 70 1.37 3.92 -1.95
N PRO A 71 1.94 5.08 -1.58
CA PRO A 71 1.17 6.17 -0.98
C PRO A 71 0.16 6.80 -1.97
N ILE A 72 0.47 6.89 -3.27
CA ILE A 72 -0.47 7.34 -4.30
C ILE A 72 -1.60 6.32 -4.52
N TYR A 73 -1.26 5.04 -4.54
CA TYR A 73 -2.23 3.95 -4.64
C TYR A 73 -3.21 3.99 -3.46
N VAL A 74 -2.71 4.12 -2.23
CA VAL A 74 -3.54 4.17 -1.02
C VAL A 74 -4.48 5.38 -1.06
N SER A 75 -4.03 6.53 -1.55
CA SER A 75 -4.87 7.73 -1.65
C SER A 75 -5.98 7.59 -2.69
N LEU A 76 -5.65 7.07 -3.87
CA LEU A 76 -6.62 6.77 -4.93
C LEU A 76 -7.60 5.68 -4.50
N LEU A 77 -7.10 4.64 -3.83
CA LEU A 77 -7.91 3.57 -3.27
C LEU A 77 -8.90 4.14 -2.27
N SER A 78 -8.46 5.02 -1.36
CA SER A 78 -9.35 5.64 -0.37
C SER A 78 -10.44 6.46 -1.04
N ALA A 79 -10.07 7.27 -2.04
CA ALA A 79 -11.00 8.08 -2.80
C ALA A 79 -12.07 7.21 -3.51
N LEU A 80 -11.65 6.14 -4.19
CA LEU A 80 -12.56 5.22 -4.88
C LEU A 80 -13.43 4.43 -3.91
N PHE A 81 -12.84 3.87 -2.86
CA PHE A 81 -13.53 3.05 -1.86
C PHE A 81 -14.67 3.82 -1.20
N HIS A 82 -14.42 5.07 -0.79
CA HIS A 82 -15.43 5.90 -0.15
C HIS A 82 -16.39 6.57 -1.13
N SER A 83 -15.97 6.80 -2.39
CA SER A 83 -16.86 7.39 -3.41
C SER A 83 -18.12 6.56 -3.66
N ILE A 84 -18.09 5.25 -3.41
CA ILE A 84 -19.24 4.36 -3.53
C ILE A 84 -20.35 4.76 -2.55
N GLU A 85 -19.99 5.13 -1.32
CA GLU A 85 -20.93 5.51 -0.26
C GLU A 85 -21.33 6.99 -0.33
N HIS A 86 -20.41 7.84 -0.80
CA HIS A 86 -20.69 9.27 -1.01
C HIS A 86 -21.58 9.51 -2.24
N ARG A 87 -21.67 8.54 -3.17
CA ARG A 87 -22.62 8.59 -4.28
C ARG A 87 -24.00 8.13 -3.80
N ALA A 88 -25.03 8.89 -4.17
CA ALA A 88 -26.45 8.59 -3.92
C ALA A 88 -26.89 8.55 -2.44
N ASP A 89 -26.26 9.34 -1.55
CA ASP A 89 -26.65 9.47 -0.14
C ASP A 89 -26.77 8.12 0.61
N MET A 90 -26.01 7.10 0.17
CA MET A 90 -26.04 5.74 0.74
C MET A 90 -25.75 5.74 2.24
N TRP A 91 -25.02 6.72 2.76
CA TRP A 91 -24.83 6.91 4.21
C TRP A 91 -26.14 6.96 5.00
N LYS A 92 -27.20 7.58 4.47
CA LYS A 92 -28.53 7.63 5.12
C LYS A 92 -29.14 6.24 5.21
N MET A 93 -29.01 5.44 4.15
CA MET A 93 -29.46 4.05 4.12
C MET A 93 -28.63 3.15 5.05
N VAL A 94 -27.31 3.35 5.12
CA VAL A 94 -26.43 2.57 5.99
C VAL A 94 -26.70 2.87 7.45
N TYR A 95 -26.97 4.14 7.81
CA TYR A 95 -27.26 4.54 9.19
C TYR A 95 -28.71 4.36 9.62
N SER A 96 -29.64 4.05 8.70
CA SER A 96 -31.00 3.62 9.07
C SER A 96 -31.08 2.15 9.47
N LEU A 97 -30.07 1.36 9.12
CA LEU A 97 -29.95 -0.02 9.59
C LEU A 97 -29.67 -0.05 11.10
N PRO A 98 -30.18 -1.06 11.84
CA PRO A 98 -29.98 -1.19 13.28
C PRO A 98 -28.57 -1.72 13.62
N ILE A 99 -27.53 -1.05 13.10
CA ILE A 99 -26.13 -1.42 13.21
C ILE A 99 -25.40 -0.31 13.96
N PRO A 100 -24.59 -0.61 14.98
CA PRO A 100 -23.76 0.39 15.62
C PRO A 100 -22.81 1.05 14.62
N ARG A 101 -22.72 2.39 14.64
CA ARG A 101 -21.86 3.16 13.73
C ARG A 101 -20.38 2.72 13.81
N ALA A 102 -19.92 2.37 15.01
CA ALA A 102 -18.57 1.85 15.23
C ALA A 102 -18.31 0.56 14.45
N VAL A 103 -19.30 -0.34 14.35
CA VAL A 103 -19.18 -1.59 13.58
C VAL A 103 -19.03 -1.29 12.09
N VAL A 104 -19.82 -0.36 11.55
CA VAL A 104 -19.71 0.08 10.15
C VAL A 104 -18.32 0.65 9.85
N TYR A 105 -17.81 1.50 10.74
CA TYR A 105 -16.47 2.08 10.61
C TYR A 105 -15.38 1.00 10.61
N PHE A 106 -15.35 0.12 11.62
CA PHE A 106 -14.30 -0.90 11.75
C PHE A 106 -14.34 -1.94 10.63
N VAL A 107 -15.53 -2.35 10.18
CA VAL A 107 -15.67 -3.26 9.02
C VAL A 107 -15.03 -2.63 7.78
N LYS A 108 -15.34 -1.36 7.48
CA LYS A 108 -14.77 -0.65 6.33
C LYS A 108 -13.26 -0.45 6.47
N PHE A 109 -12.80 -0.07 7.66
CA PHE A 109 -11.38 0.14 7.96
C PHE A 109 -10.57 -1.13 7.76
N LEU A 110 -11.05 -2.27 8.28
CA LEU A 110 -10.40 -3.56 8.12
C LEU A 110 -10.45 -4.06 6.68
N LEU A 111 -11.56 -3.85 5.96
CA LEU A 111 -11.64 -4.21 4.53
C LEU A 111 -10.68 -3.38 3.68
N PHE A 112 -10.61 -2.08 3.93
CA PHE A 112 -9.65 -1.20 3.26
C PHE A 112 -8.21 -1.67 3.50
N THR A 113 -7.88 -1.96 4.77
CA THR A 113 -6.57 -2.49 5.15
C THR A 113 -6.29 -3.85 4.50
N ALA A 114 -7.29 -4.74 4.43
CA ALA A 114 -7.15 -6.06 3.80
C ALA A 114 -6.90 -5.97 2.29
N ILE A 115 -7.49 -5.00 1.59
CA ILE A 115 -7.21 -4.76 0.17
C ILE A 115 -5.77 -4.31 -0.03
N VAL A 116 -5.29 -3.39 0.82
CA VAL A 116 -3.89 -2.92 0.77
C VAL A 116 -2.92 -4.06 1.09
N PHE A 117 -3.25 -4.91 2.07
CA PHE A 117 -2.46 -6.10 2.41
C PHE A 117 -2.41 -7.08 1.23
N PHE A 118 -3.55 -7.32 0.57
CA PHE A 118 -3.61 -8.15 -0.63
C PHE A 118 -2.71 -7.61 -1.75
N SER A 119 -2.64 -6.29 -1.96
CA SER A 119 -1.70 -5.69 -2.92
C SER A 119 -0.23 -5.97 -2.57
N HIS A 120 0.14 -6.06 -1.30
CA HIS A 120 1.51 -6.42 -0.89
C HIS A 120 1.80 -7.91 -1.12
N ILE A 121 0.82 -8.79 -0.92
CA ILE A 121 0.95 -10.21 -1.30
C ILE A 121 1.16 -10.33 -2.80
N LEU A 122 0.37 -9.60 -3.61
CA LEU A 122 0.54 -9.57 -5.06
C LEU A 122 1.90 -9.02 -5.46
N LEU A 123 2.36 -7.93 -4.82
CA LEU A 123 3.69 -7.36 -5.07
C LEU A 123 4.78 -8.41 -4.87
N TRP A 124 4.77 -9.09 -3.72
CA TRP A 124 5.73 -10.13 -3.38
C TRP A 124 5.69 -11.28 -4.39
N GLY A 125 4.49 -11.84 -4.64
CA GLY A 125 4.34 -12.97 -5.56
C GLY A 125 4.72 -12.63 -6.99
N MET A 126 4.35 -11.44 -7.48
CA MET A 126 4.73 -10.96 -8.80
C MET A 126 6.23 -10.72 -8.89
N ALA A 127 6.85 -10.08 -7.90
CA ALA A 127 8.30 -9.82 -7.90
C ALA A 127 9.11 -11.12 -7.85
N GLU A 128 8.73 -12.07 -6.99
CA GLU A 128 9.35 -13.40 -6.93
C GLU A 128 9.24 -14.11 -8.29
N SER A 129 8.02 -14.17 -8.85
CA SER A 129 7.82 -14.78 -10.18
C SER A 129 8.60 -14.05 -11.28
N GLY A 130 8.72 -12.72 -11.19
CA GLY A 130 9.45 -11.89 -12.14
C GLY A 130 10.94 -12.20 -12.17
N GLY A 131 11.57 -12.36 -11.00
CA GLY A 131 12.98 -12.74 -10.91
C GLY A 131 13.25 -14.13 -11.47
N TRP A 132 12.39 -15.12 -11.17
CA TRP A 132 12.51 -16.45 -11.76
C TRP A 132 12.30 -16.46 -13.28
N LEU A 133 11.32 -15.68 -13.77
CA LEU A 133 11.10 -15.49 -15.22
C LEU A 133 12.30 -14.83 -15.90
N LEU A 134 13.00 -13.89 -15.23
CA LEU A 134 14.25 -13.32 -15.76
C LEU A 134 15.36 -14.37 -15.87
N GLY A 135 15.48 -15.30 -14.92
CA GLY A 135 16.46 -16.39 -14.99
C GLY A 135 16.24 -17.30 -16.20
N ILE A 136 14.98 -17.53 -16.60
CA ILE A 136 14.63 -18.32 -17.78
C ILE A 136 14.82 -17.50 -19.06
N ALA A 137 14.31 -16.27 -19.10
CA ALA A 137 14.27 -15.45 -20.30
C ALA A 137 15.63 -14.79 -20.63
N ARG A 138 16.46 -14.53 -19.62
CA ARG A 138 17.80 -13.95 -19.73
C ARG A 138 18.79 -14.67 -18.80
N PRO A 139 19.21 -15.90 -19.15
CA PRO A 139 20.15 -16.67 -18.33
C PRO A 139 21.50 -15.99 -18.08
N SER A 140 21.89 -15.04 -18.94
CA SER A 140 23.11 -14.24 -18.81
C SER A 140 23.14 -13.31 -17.59
N LEU A 141 21.99 -13.08 -16.96
CA LEU A 141 21.87 -12.25 -15.76
C LEU A 141 21.99 -13.06 -14.46
N ASP A 142 22.16 -14.38 -14.54
CA ASP A 142 22.43 -15.28 -13.40
C ASP A 142 21.33 -15.36 -12.31
N PHE A 143 20.12 -14.87 -12.57
CA PHE A 143 19.00 -14.91 -11.60
C PHE A 143 18.69 -16.34 -11.09
N GLN A 144 18.88 -17.35 -11.93
CA GLN A 144 18.64 -18.76 -11.64
C GLN A 144 19.57 -19.35 -10.57
N PHE A 145 20.72 -18.73 -10.30
CA PHE A 145 21.72 -19.23 -9.35
C PHE A 145 21.58 -18.63 -7.95
N TYR A 146 20.72 -17.63 -7.78
CA TYR A 146 20.55 -16.89 -6.54
C TYR A 146 19.08 -16.81 -6.15
N SER A 147 18.83 -16.47 -4.89
CA SER A 147 17.49 -16.08 -4.42
C SER A 147 17.62 -15.04 -3.32
N LEU A 148 16.59 -14.20 -3.17
CA LEU A 148 16.48 -13.25 -2.07
C LEU A 148 15.08 -13.29 -1.43
N HIS A 149 14.42 -14.44 -1.55
CA HIS A 149 13.03 -14.67 -1.14
C HIS A 149 12.69 -14.12 0.24
N ARG A 150 13.56 -14.43 1.22
CA ARG A 150 13.37 -13.99 2.61
C ARG A 150 13.41 -12.48 2.75
N VAL A 151 14.40 -11.83 2.14
CA VAL A 151 14.55 -10.37 2.19
C VAL A 151 13.41 -9.69 1.45
N LEU A 152 12.98 -10.23 0.31
CA LEU A 152 11.82 -9.72 -0.42
C LEU A 152 10.53 -9.84 0.41
N LEU A 153 10.31 -10.98 1.08
CA LEU A 153 9.16 -11.18 1.96
C LEU A 153 9.18 -10.23 3.17
N GLU A 154 10.32 -10.15 3.85
CA GLU A 154 10.52 -9.25 5.00
C GLU A 154 10.40 -7.79 4.57
N GLY A 155 10.87 -7.45 3.37
CA GLY A 155 10.76 -6.12 2.79
C GLY A 155 9.32 -5.75 2.49
N CYS A 156 8.58 -6.59 1.74
CA CYS A 156 7.17 -6.35 1.43
C CYS A 156 6.29 -6.28 2.69
N SER A 157 6.52 -7.16 3.67
CA SER A 157 5.78 -7.12 4.94
C SER A 157 6.16 -5.92 5.79
N GLY A 158 7.45 -5.57 5.87
CA GLY A 158 7.94 -4.37 6.56
C GLY A 158 7.39 -3.08 5.97
N CYS A 159 7.33 -2.96 4.64
CA CYS A 159 6.68 -1.83 3.95
C CYS A 159 5.22 -1.68 4.35
N PHE A 160 4.47 -2.79 4.37
CA PHE A 160 3.06 -2.78 4.71
C PHE A 160 2.88 -2.26 6.14
N LEU A 161 3.65 -2.79 7.09
CA LEU A 161 3.57 -2.42 8.50
C LEU A 161 3.97 -0.96 8.75
N ALA A 162 5.10 -0.50 8.18
CA ALA A 162 5.52 0.90 8.24
C ALA A 162 4.51 1.82 7.53
N GLY A 163 3.87 1.30 6.49
CA GLY A 163 2.83 1.96 5.70
C GLY A 163 1.46 2.08 6.36
N LEU A 164 1.21 1.41 7.49
CA LEU A 164 -0.09 1.46 8.16
C LEU A 164 -0.50 2.89 8.56
N GLY A 165 0.47 3.78 8.81
CA GLY A 165 0.20 5.20 9.08
C GLY A 165 -0.50 5.90 7.91
N VAL A 166 0.03 5.78 6.69
CA VAL A 166 -0.60 6.37 5.50
C VAL A 166 -1.94 5.71 5.17
N VAL A 167 -2.06 4.39 5.37
CA VAL A 167 -3.33 3.66 5.19
C VAL A 167 -4.42 4.23 6.10
N ALA A 168 -4.11 4.46 7.37
CA ALA A 168 -5.10 4.96 8.32
C ALA A 168 -5.48 6.42 8.06
N ILE A 169 -4.50 7.28 7.80
CA ILE A 169 -4.75 8.70 7.48
C ILE A 169 -5.61 8.82 6.22
N GLN A 170 -5.25 8.11 5.16
CA GLN A 170 -5.99 8.16 3.90
C GLN A 170 -7.40 7.59 4.05
N PHE A 171 -7.57 6.49 4.80
CA PHE A 171 -8.90 5.98 5.11
C PHE A 171 -9.75 7.04 5.81
N PHE A 172 -9.21 7.68 6.85
CA PHE A 172 -9.92 8.72 7.60
C PHE A 172 -10.32 9.91 6.71
N LEU A 173 -9.43 10.36 5.84
CA LEU A 173 -9.71 11.44 4.88
C LEU A 173 -10.85 11.06 3.93
N GLY A 174 -10.80 9.86 3.32
CA GLY A 174 -11.86 9.41 2.42
C GLY A 174 -13.20 9.18 3.13
N PHE A 175 -13.16 8.71 4.37
CA PHE A 175 -14.35 8.53 5.20
C PHE A 175 -15.01 9.88 5.56
N ARG A 176 -14.21 10.90 5.90
CA ARG A 176 -14.70 12.20 6.38
C ARG A 176 -15.17 13.14 5.27
N TYR A 177 -14.56 13.07 4.09
CA TYR A 177 -14.79 14.00 2.99
C TYR A 177 -15.43 13.29 1.79
N SER A 178 -16.53 13.84 1.27
CA SER A 178 -17.24 13.30 0.10
C SER A 178 -16.56 13.59 -1.24
N SER A 179 -15.63 14.55 -1.27
CA SER A 179 -14.90 14.92 -2.47
C SER A 179 -13.82 13.90 -2.77
N PHE A 180 -13.83 13.34 -3.99
CA PHE A 180 -12.76 12.49 -4.50
C PHE A 180 -11.39 13.19 -4.48
N LEU A 181 -11.37 14.50 -4.75
CA LEU A 181 -10.16 15.29 -4.88
C LEU A 181 -9.38 15.42 -3.56
N ILE A 182 -10.05 15.36 -2.41
CA ILE A 182 -9.41 15.55 -1.11
C ILE A 182 -8.46 14.38 -0.77
N PRO A 183 -8.92 13.13 -0.64
CA PRO A 183 -8.02 12.00 -0.35
C PRO A 183 -7.01 11.80 -1.49
N ALA A 184 -7.45 11.75 -2.75
CA ALA A 184 -6.57 11.50 -3.89
C ALA A 184 -5.52 12.61 -4.10
N GLY A 185 -5.98 13.87 -4.15
CA GLY A 185 -5.14 15.03 -4.42
C GLY A 185 -4.17 15.33 -3.29
N MET A 186 -4.61 15.30 -2.02
CA MET A 186 -3.68 15.50 -0.89
C MET A 186 -2.68 14.36 -0.80
N GLY A 187 -3.10 13.12 -1.04
CA GLY A 187 -2.17 12.00 -1.04
C GLY A 187 -1.09 12.13 -2.11
N LEU A 188 -1.47 12.55 -3.32
CA LEU A 188 -0.51 12.82 -4.38
C LEU A 188 0.44 13.96 -4.02
N LEU A 189 -0.09 15.11 -3.57
CA LEU A 189 0.72 16.28 -3.21
C LEU A 189 1.72 15.95 -2.09
N ILE A 190 1.27 15.32 -1.02
CA ILE A 190 2.15 14.96 0.12
C ILE A 190 3.20 13.94 -0.33
N THR A 191 2.83 12.97 -1.18
CA THR A 191 3.81 12.01 -1.73
C THR A 191 4.86 12.72 -2.58
N MET A 192 4.46 13.62 -3.47
CA MET A 192 5.39 14.37 -4.32
C MET A 192 6.32 15.27 -3.50
N THR A 193 5.77 16.02 -2.56
CA THR A 193 6.57 16.83 -1.62
C THR A 193 7.52 15.95 -0.83
N GLY A 194 7.06 14.81 -0.34
CA GLY A 194 7.88 13.85 0.38
C GLY A 194 9.02 13.28 -0.47
N ALA A 195 8.74 12.90 -1.72
CA ALA A 195 9.75 12.39 -2.63
C ALA A 195 10.83 13.44 -2.96
N ILE A 196 10.44 14.69 -3.18
CA ILE A 196 11.37 15.81 -3.43
C ILE A 196 12.21 16.12 -2.18
N SER A 197 11.59 16.09 -1.00
CA SER A 197 12.24 16.40 0.27
C SER A 197 12.89 15.21 0.96
N ARG A 198 13.01 14.05 0.31
CA ARG A 198 13.48 12.79 0.92
C ARG A 198 14.84 12.91 1.61
N SER A 199 15.73 13.77 1.13
CA SER A 199 17.06 13.98 1.72
C SER A 199 17.03 14.85 2.98
N TRP A 200 15.91 15.50 3.31
CA TRP A 200 15.80 16.43 4.43
C TRP A 200 15.41 15.69 5.71
N PRO A 201 15.89 16.13 6.89
CA PRO A 201 15.54 15.50 8.17
C PRO A 201 14.02 15.46 8.44
N VAL A 202 13.29 16.48 7.98
CA VAL A 202 11.82 16.57 8.15
C VAL A 202 11.05 15.49 7.41
N SER A 203 11.66 14.86 6.40
CA SER A 203 11.01 13.80 5.61
C SER A 203 10.62 12.59 6.46
N GLN A 204 11.41 12.29 7.50
CA GLN A 204 11.15 11.20 8.43
C GLN A 204 9.92 11.43 9.32
N ALA A 205 9.43 12.67 9.42
CA ALA A 205 8.21 12.98 10.17
C ALA A 205 6.93 12.60 9.40
N SER A 206 7.00 12.44 8.08
CA SER A 206 5.83 12.20 7.25
C SER A 206 5.43 10.72 7.23
N PRO A 207 4.19 10.36 7.62
CA PRO A 207 3.68 8.98 7.53
C PRO A 207 3.65 8.42 6.10
N TYR A 208 3.70 9.30 5.09
CA TYR A 208 3.75 8.93 3.67
C TYR A 208 5.13 8.41 3.26
N LEU A 209 6.17 8.71 4.03
CA LEU A 209 7.55 8.32 3.74
C LEU A 209 8.06 7.20 4.66
N TRP A 210 7.37 6.88 5.75
CA TRP A 210 7.81 5.84 6.69
C TRP A 210 8.09 4.48 6.03
N ALA A 211 7.32 4.11 5.00
CA ALA A 211 7.56 2.87 4.25
C ALA A 211 8.90 2.87 3.49
N VAL A 212 9.34 4.01 2.95
CA VAL A 212 10.64 4.14 2.28
C VAL A 212 11.78 4.38 3.30
N SER A 213 11.50 5.14 4.36
CA SER A 213 12.47 5.40 5.44
C SER A 213 12.83 4.13 6.22
N PHE A 214 11.90 3.17 6.31
CA PHE A 214 12.15 1.84 6.87
C PHE A 214 13.39 1.16 6.26
N PHE A 215 13.58 1.28 4.94
CA PHE A 215 14.72 0.64 4.27
C PHE A 215 16.04 1.36 4.49
N ASN A 216 16.04 2.62 4.93
CA ASN A 216 17.25 3.42 5.07
C ASN A 216 18.16 3.38 3.81
N SER A 217 17.54 3.35 2.63
CA SER A 217 18.22 3.20 1.34
C SER A 217 19.12 1.95 1.21
N SER A 218 18.88 0.92 2.01
CA SER A 218 19.63 -0.34 2.02
C SER A 218 18.71 -1.54 1.92
N ILE A 219 19.16 -2.55 1.17
CA ILE A 219 18.49 -3.85 1.16
C ILE A 219 18.96 -4.77 2.29
N ASP A 220 20.06 -4.39 2.95
CA ASP A 220 20.58 -5.14 4.08
C ASP A 220 19.63 -4.97 5.28
N VAL A 221 19.05 -6.10 5.69
CA VAL A 221 18.06 -6.19 6.77
C VAL A 221 18.60 -5.62 8.08
N HIS A 222 19.91 -5.70 8.31
CA HIS A 222 20.53 -5.14 9.52
C HIS A 222 20.43 -3.61 9.60
N ASN A 223 20.30 -2.93 8.46
CA ASN A 223 20.22 -1.47 8.39
C ASN A 223 18.78 -0.95 8.41
N TRP A 224 17.78 -1.84 8.50
CA TRP A 224 16.38 -1.45 8.48
C TRP A 224 15.95 -0.78 9.79
N GLN A 225 15.17 0.29 9.63
CA GLN A 225 14.75 1.16 10.73
C GLN A 225 13.35 0.76 11.21
N TYR A 226 13.31 -0.27 12.06
CA TYR A 226 12.07 -0.81 12.66
C TYR A 226 11.25 0.21 13.47
N ILE A 227 11.83 1.34 13.85
CA ILE A 227 11.10 2.45 14.49
C ILE A 227 9.92 2.92 13.64
N PHE A 228 10.04 2.91 12.30
CA PHE A 228 8.95 3.32 11.41
C PHE A 228 7.79 2.32 11.37
N ILE A 229 8.06 1.04 11.62
CA ILE A 229 7.00 0.04 11.80
C ILE A 229 6.20 0.36 13.06
N LEU A 230 6.88 0.67 14.16
CA LEU A 230 6.21 1.06 15.40
C LEU A 230 5.37 2.33 15.20
N LEU A 231 5.91 3.37 14.55
CA LEU A 231 5.19 4.60 14.25
C LEU A 231 3.96 4.36 13.36
N GLY A 232 4.10 3.50 12.35
CA GLY A 232 3.01 3.08 11.48
C GLY A 232 1.88 2.40 12.26
N ILE A 233 2.21 1.41 13.11
CA ILE A 233 1.24 0.69 13.94
C ILE A 233 0.57 1.62 14.95
N VAL A 234 1.34 2.47 15.64
CA VAL A 234 0.80 3.41 16.62
C VAL A 234 -0.17 4.38 15.94
N THR A 235 0.21 4.96 14.80
CA THR A 235 -0.65 5.87 14.03
C THR A 235 -1.91 5.17 13.56
N TYR A 236 -1.80 3.93 13.08
CA TYR A 236 -2.94 3.12 12.66
C TYR A 236 -3.94 2.87 13.79
N CYS A 237 -3.45 2.48 14.98
CA CYS A 237 -4.28 2.28 16.16
C CYS A 237 -4.94 3.59 16.63
N LEU A 238 -4.18 4.70 16.68
CA LEU A 238 -4.70 5.99 17.11
C LEU A 238 -5.80 6.50 16.17
N VAL A 239 -5.56 6.48 14.85
CA VAL A 239 -6.54 6.94 13.86
C VAL A 239 -7.76 6.02 13.81
N GLY A 240 -7.55 4.69 13.91
CA GLY A 240 -8.63 3.71 13.99
C GLY A 240 -9.53 3.92 15.22
N LEU A 241 -8.95 4.27 16.37
CA LEU A 241 -9.71 4.59 17.58
C LEU A 241 -10.38 5.96 17.53
N ALA A 242 -9.75 6.96 16.93
CA ALA A 242 -10.31 8.30 16.80
C ALA A 242 -11.49 8.35 15.82
N GLY A 243 -11.40 7.62 14.70
CA GLY A 243 -12.41 7.63 13.64
C GLY A 243 -13.78 7.12 14.07
N LYS A 244 -13.87 6.33 15.15
CA LYS A 244 -15.16 5.87 15.70
C LYS A 244 -16.08 7.01 16.15
N TYR A 245 -15.50 8.17 16.50
CA TYR A 245 -16.24 9.37 16.93
C TYR A 245 -16.53 10.34 15.77
N SER A 246 -15.92 10.15 14.61
CA SER A 246 -15.94 11.10 13.49
C SER A 246 -16.94 10.72 12.40
N ALA A 247 -18.04 10.05 12.76
CA ALA A 247 -19.11 9.75 11.81
C ALA A 247 -19.57 11.06 11.13
N PRO A 248 -19.76 11.09 9.81
CA PRO A 248 -20.11 12.32 9.09
C PRO A 248 -21.38 12.94 9.69
N ASP A 249 -21.26 14.18 10.20
CA ASP A 249 -22.34 14.95 10.83
C ASP A 249 -23.45 15.38 9.85
N ARG A 250 -23.26 15.11 8.55
CA ARG A 250 -24.25 15.38 7.51
C ARG A 250 -25.10 14.12 7.27
N ILE A 251 -26.15 14.00 8.07
CA ILE A 251 -27.36 13.24 7.74
C ILE A 251 -28.35 14.25 7.13
#